data_AF-A0AAU4AYQ3-F1
#
_entry.id   AF-A0AAU4AYQ3-F1
#
_cell.length_a   1.000
_cell.length_b   1.000
_cell.length_c   1.000
_cell.angle_alpha   90.00
_cell.angle_beta   90.00
_cell.angle_gamma   90.00
#
_symmetry.space_group_name_H-M   'P 1'
#
loop_
_entity.id
_entity.type
_entity.pdbx_description
1 polymer ?
#
loop_
_entity_poly.entity_id
_entity_poly.type
_entity_poly.pdbx_seq_one_letter_code
_entity_poly.pdbx_strand_id
1 'polypeptide(L)'
;MARRRGSGPVSGPLEIRAAGIGWQLFSLACSSLGVLRLAFDHNHYFAVTGWVLLALPVASAALLVGRQVRLRGQEPLLRIDDGGIALFDGHTVGWGEISEVREVTSGTGLAFLPKGSAELPAFAPVLLPAGAKGLARRRTERFGTPLVIYPRALDTSKEAIVAAVGRYGIPYAGAESAEAAIT
;
A
#
# COMPACT_ATOMS: atom_id res chain seq x y z
N MET A 1 -7.20 35.47 -17.32
CA MET A 1 -7.83 34.46 -16.45
C MET A 1 -6.75 33.63 -15.78
N ALA A 2 -6.36 34.00 -14.56
CA ALA A 2 -5.30 33.32 -13.81
C ALA A 2 -5.87 32.12 -13.04
N ARG A 3 -5.45 30.90 -13.40
CA ARG A 3 -5.69 29.70 -12.59
C ARG A 3 -4.89 29.83 -11.28
N ARG A 4 -5.57 30.19 -10.18
CA ARG A 4 -5.02 30.07 -8.84
C ARG A 4 -4.73 28.59 -8.56
N ARG A 5 -3.46 28.21 -8.56
CA ARG A 5 -2.97 27.00 -7.91
C ARG A 5 -3.11 27.23 -6.41
N GLY A 6 -4.13 26.66 -5.79
CA GLY A 6 -4.24 26.59 -4.34
C GLY A 6 -3.24 25.58 -3.81
N SER A 7 -2.04 26.05 -3.47
CA SER A 7 -1.08 25.33 -2.63
C SER A 7 -1.29 25.77 -1.18
N GLY A 8 -2.29 25.18 -0.53
CA GLY A 8 -2.42 25.16 0.93
C GLY A 8 -2.33 23.71 1.39
N PRO A 9 -1.96 23.43 2.65
CA PRO A 9 -1.96 22.07 3.18
C PRO A 9 -3.41 21.57 3.11
N VAL A 10 -3.62 20.43 2.47
CA VAL A 10 -4.95 19.83 2.31
C VAL A 10 -5.43 19.41 3.70
N SER A 11 -6.18 20.29 4.36
CA SER A 11 -6.90 20.11 5.61
C SER A 11 -8.23 19.37 5.35
N GLY A 12 -8.14 18.24 4.64
CA GLY A 12 -9.22 17.30 4.42
C GLY A 12 -8.80 15.89 4.83
N PRO A 13 -9.75 14.94 4.86
CA PRO A 13 -9.44 13.54 5.16
C PRO A 13 -8.39 13.01 4.18
N LEU A 14 -7.43 12.22 4.68
CA LEU A 14 -6.45 11.57 3.82
C LEU A 14 -7.12 10.36 3.17
N GLU A 15 -7.49 10.51 1.90
CA GLU A 15 -8.08 9.44 1.10
C GLU A 15 -7.06 8.80 0.17
N ILE A 16 -6.88 7.50 0.33
CA ILE A 16 -6.02 6.67 -0.50
C ILE A 16 -6.92 5.78 -1.34
N ARG A 17 -6.95 6.02 -2.64
CA ARG A 17 -7.91 5.38 -3.57
C ARG A 17 -7.30 4.24 -4.40
N ALA A 18 -5.99 4.07 -4.33
CA ALA A 18 -5.27 3.14 -5.19
C ALA A 18 -4.15 2.45 -4.42
N ALA A 19 -4.00 1.14 -4.66
CA ALA A 19 -2.81 0.44 -4.24
C ALA A 19 -1.69 0.71 -5.26
N GLY A 20 -0.47 0.96 -4.79
CA GLY A 20 0.68 1.23 -5.66
C GLY A 20 1.02 0.03 -6.56
N ILE A 21 0.96 0.22 -7.88
CA ILE A 21 1.37 -0.82 -8.88
C ILE A 21 2.85 -0.70 -9.26
N GLY A 22 3.58 0.30 -8.77
CA GLY A 22 4.97 0.57 -9.19
C GLY A 22 5.87 -0.67 -9.21
N TRP A 23 5.80 -1.54 -8.19
CA TRP A 23 6.56 -2.79 -8.14
C TRP A 23 6.11 -3.82 -9.19
N GLN A 24 4.80 -3.96 -9.43
CA GLN A 24 4.26 -4.89 -10.41
C GLN A 24 4.61 -4.46 -11.85
N LEU A 25 4.53 -3.15 -12.14
CA LEU A 25 4.98 -2.60 -13.42
C LEU A 25 6.49 -2.77 -13.61
N PHE A 26 7.28 -2.56 -12.55
CA PHE A 26 8.72 -2.76 -12.59
C PHE A 26 9.08 -4.22 -12.88
N SER A 27 8.44 -5.19 -12.21
CA SER A 27 8.67 -6.62 -12.51
C SER A 27 8.28 -6.99 -13.94
N LEU A 28 7.17 -6.45 -14.45
CA LEU A 28 6.72 -6.65 -15.82
C LEU A 28 7.73 -6.08 -16.83
N ALA A 29 8.26 -4.88 -16.56
CA ALA A 29 9.27 -4.25 -17.39
C ALA A 29 10.55 -5.10 -17.44
N CYS A 30 11.06 -5.58 -16.30
CA CYS A 30 12.23 -6.45 -16.23
C CYS A 30 12.03 -7.76 -17.02
N SER A 31 10.87 -8.40 -16.90
CA SER A 31 10.55 -9.61 -17.68
C SER A 31 10.48 -9.33 -19.18
N SER A 32 9.88 -8.20 -19.58
CA SER A 32 9.77 -7.82 -21.00
C SER A 32 11.13 -7.53 -21.65
N LEU A 33 12.07 -6.94 -20.91
CA LEU A 33 13.46 -6.70 -21.34
C LEU A 33 14.22 -8.01 -21.63
N GLY A 34 14.02 -9.04 -20.78
CA GLY A 34 14.62 -10.36 -21.01
C GLY A 34 14.10 -11.04 -22.28
N VAL A 35 12.79 -10.96 -22.53
CA VAL A 35 12.15 -11.50 -23.74
C VAL A 35 12.57 -10.74 -25.00
N LEU A 36 12.65 -9.40 -24.92
CA LEU A 36 13.07 -8.55 -26.03
C LEU A 36 14.50 -8.89 -26.47
N ARG A 37 15.42 -9.08 -25.52
CA ARG A 37 16.81 -9.46 -25.80
C ARG A 37 16.91 -10.81 -26.52
N LEU A 38 16.13 -11.81 -26.08
CA LEU A 38 16.05 -13.13 -26.74
C LEU A 38 15.49 -13.05 -28.17
N ALA A 39 14.57 -12.12 -28.42
CA ALA A 39 13.99 -11.92 -29.74
C ALA A 39 14.97 -11.27 -30.74
N PHE A 40 15.90 -10.43 -30.27
CA PHE A 40 16.90 -9.76 -31.11
C PHE A 40 18.13 -10.61 -31.42
N ASP A 41 18.53 -11.53 -30.52
CA ASP A 41 19.78 -12.29 -30.66
C ASP A 41 19.66 -13.56 -31.51
N HIS A 42 18.46 -14.02 -31.92
CA HIS A 42 18.26 -15.35 -32.52
C HIS A 42 17.38 -15.39 -33.79
N ASN A 43 17.49 -16.51 -34.53
CA ASN A 43 16.88 -16.81 -35.84
C ASN A 43 15.35 -16.53 -35.92
N HIS A 44 14.80 -16.36 -37.13
CA HIS A 44 13.44 -15.85 -37.39
C HIS A 44 12.30 -16.53 -36.58
N TYR A 45 12.44 -17.82 -36.25
CA TYR A 45 11.51 -18.54 -35.37
C TYR A 45 11.49 -18.00 -33.93
N PHE A 46 12.64 -17.65 -33.35
CA PHE A 46 12.73 -17.07 -32.00
C PHE A 46 12.18 -15.66 -31.93
N ALA A 47 12.22 -14.90 -33.03
CA ALA A 47 11.61 -13.59 -33.10
C ALA A 47 10.08 -13.69 -32.92
N VAL A 48 9.40 -14.62 -33.61
CA VAL A 48 7.94 -14.81 -33.48
C VAL A 48 7.55 -15.25 -32.06
N THR A 49 8.27 -16.21 -31.47
CA THR A 49 8.03 -16.61 -30.07
C THR A 49 8.29 -15.47 -29.09
N GLY A 50 9.31 -14.65 -29.34
CA GLY A 50 9.61 -13.45 -28.56
C GLY A 50 8.47 -12.43 -28.59
N TRP A 51 7.89 -12.16 -29.76
CA TRP A 51 6.72 -11.28 -29.90
C TRP A 51 5.49 -11.79 -29.16
N VAL A 52 5.20 -13.10 -29.25
CA VAL A 52 4.08 -13.72 -28.51
C VAL A 52 4.29 -13.64 -27.00
N LEU A 53 5.53 -13.89 -26.54
CA LEU A 53 5.89 -13.77 -25.13
C LEU A 53 5.85 -12.32 -24.63
N LEU A 54 6.09 -11.33 -25.49
CA LEU A 54 5.93 -9.90 -25.21
C LEU A 54 4.48 -9.45 -25.12
N ALA A 55 3.56 -10.11 -25.81
CA ALA A 55 2.14 -9.79 -25.74
C ALA A 55 1.56 -10.03 -24.32
N LEU A 56 2.05 -11.04 -23.59
CA LEU A 56 1.62 -11.37 -22.23
C LEU A 56 1.90 -10.25 -21.20
N PRO A 57 3.12 -9.70 -21.06
CA PRO A 57 3.37 -8.60 -20.13
C PRO A 57 2.66 -7.32 -20.56
N VAL A 58 2.51 -7.05 -21.86
CA VAL A 58 1.74 -5.90 -22.35
C VAL A 58 0.26 -6.01 -21.99
N ALA A 59 -0.36 -7.17 -22.22
CA ALA A 59 -1.75 -7.41 -21.82
C ALA A 59 -1.92 -7.35 -20.29
N SER A 60 -0.96 -7.88 -19.53
CA SER A 60 -0.96 -7.81 -18.07
C SER A 60 -0.85 -6.37 -17.56
N ALA A 61 0.01 -5.55 -18.17
CA ALA A 61 0.13 -4.14 -17.84
C ALA A 61 -1.17 -3.38 -18.15
N ALA A 62 -1.79 -3.63 -19.30
CA ALA A 62 -3.07 -3.02 -19.66
C ALA A 62 -4.19 -3.39 -18.67
N LEU A 63 -4.27 -4.65 -18.23
CA LEU A 63 -5.22 -5.09 -17.21
C LEU A 63 -4.95 -4.44 -15.84
N LEU A 64 -3.69 -4.30 -15.44
CA LEU A 64 -3.31 -3.62 -14.19
C LEU A 64 -3.70 -2.13 -14.23
N VAL A 65 -3.45 -1.45 -15.34
CA VAL A 65 -3.85 -0.05 -15.54
C VAL A 65 -5.37 0.09 -15.55
N GLY A 66 -6.10 -0.75 -16.29
CA GLY A 66 -7.56 -0.76 -16.29
C GLY A 66 -8.14 -1.01 -14.90
N ARG A 67 -7.54 -1.91 -14.13
CA ARG A 67 -7.89 -2.15 -12.73
C ARG A 67 -7.64 -0.91 -11.85
N GLN A 68 -6.55 -0.18 -12.06
CA GLN A 68 -6.29 1.07 -11.31
C GLN A 68 -7.30 2.15 -11.61
N VAL A 69 -7.64 2.33 -12.88
CA VAL A 69 -8.68 3.30 -13.28
C VAL A 69 -10.00 2.94 -12.61
N ARG A 70 -10.36 1.64 -12.61
CA ARG A 70 -11.56 1.15 -11.93
C ARG A 70 -11.52 1.38 -10.42
N LEU A 71 -10.40 1.06 -9.76
CA LEU A 71 -10.23 1.24 -8.31
C LEU A 71 -10.26 2.73 -7.92
N ARG A 72 -9.66 3.62 -8.72
CA ARG A 72 -9.71 5.07 -8.49
C ARG A 72 -11.12 5.65 -8.62
N GLY A 73 -11.99 4.98 -9.39
CA GLY A 73 -13.42 5.29 -9.50
C GLY A 73 -14.30 4.67 -8.40
N GLN A 74 -13.75 3.83 -7.53
CA GLN A 74 -14.46 3.22 -6.40
C GLN A 74 -14.21 4.01 -5.10
N GLU A 75 -14.84 3.56 -4.02
CA GLU A 75 -14.61 4.08 -2.66
C GLU A 75 -13.13 4.01 -2.27
N PRO A 76 -12.64 4.95 -1.44
CA PRO A 76 -11.25 4.99 -1.02
C PRO A 76 -10.85 3.68 -0.31
N LEU A 77 -9.68 3.15 -0.66
CA LEU A 77 -9.13 1.93 -0.07
C LEU A 77 -8.82 2.11 1.41
N LEU A 78 -8.37 3.32 1.76
CA LEU A 78 -8.10 3.75 3.10
C LEU A 78 -8.46 5.22 3.21
N ARG A 79 -9.25 5.58 4.20
CA ARG A 79 -9.60 6.96 4.51
C ARG A 79 -9.29 7.24 5.97
N ILE A 80 -8.52 8.30 6.21
CA ILE A 80 -8.20 8.77 7.55
C ILE A 80 -8.97 10.06 7.78
N ASP A 81 -9.89 10.05 8.73
CA ASP A 81 -10.76 11.18 9.05
C ASP A 81 -11.04 11.30 10.55
N ASP A 82 -11.96 12.18 10.93
CA ASP A 82 -12.30 12.44 12.33
C ASP A 82 -12.93 11.23 13.04
N GLY A 83 -13.50 10.29 12.28
CA GLY A 83 -14.07 9.05 12.78
C GLY A 83 -13.03 7.95 13.01
N GLY A 84 -11.86 8.04 12.37
CA GLY A 84 -10.80 7.05 12.51
C GLY A 84 -10.14 6.68 11.18
N ILE A 85 -9.76 5.41 11.09
CA ILE A 85 -9.22 4.80 9.87
C ILE A 85 -10.31 3.92 9.27
N ALA A 86 -10.97 4.41 8.21
CA ALA A 86 -11.93 3.65 7.43
C ALA A 86 -11.20 2.84 6.35
N LEU A 87 -11.50 1.54 6.30
CA LEU A 87 -10.97 0.59 5.34
C LEU A 87 -12.01 0.29 4.26
N PHE A 88 -11.52 -0.12 3.09
CA PHE A 88 -12.35 -0.52 1.94
C PHE A 88 -13.42 -1.58 2.23
N ASP A 89 -13.20 -2.43 3.23
CA ASP A 89 -14.13 -3.49 3.62
C ASP A 89 -15.30 -2.99 4.47
N GLY A 90 -15.41 -1.67 4.66
CA GLY A 90 -16.45 -1.01 5.43
C GLY A 90 -16.14 -0.94 6.93
N HIS A 91 -15.03 -1.51 7.39
CA HIS A 91 -14.62 -1.41 8.79
C HIS A 91 -13.94 -0.06 9.06
N THR A 92 -14.40 0.64 10.10
CA THR A 92 -13.77 1.87 10.58
C THR A 92 -13.19 1.62 11.95
N VAL A 93 -11.88 1.81 12.09
CA VAL A 93 -11.16 1.73 13.36
C VAL A 93 -11.17 3.10 13.99
N GLY A 94 -11.86 3.25 15.11
CA GLY A 94 -11.91 4.51 15.83
C GLY A 94 -10.55 4.90 16.43
N TRP A 95 -10.28 6.19 16.54
CA TRP A 95 -9.05 6.68 17.20
C TRP A 95 -8.89 6.18 18.64
N GLY A 96 -10.00 5.92 19.34
CA GLY A 96 -10.01 5.36 20.68
C GLY A 96 -9.55 3.89 20.76
N GLU A 97 -9.51 3.17 19.65
CA GLU A 97 -9.08 1.77 19.55
C GLU A 97 -7.58 1.64 19.28
N ILE A 98 -6.91 2.76 18.97
CA ILE A 98 -5.50 2.80 18.61
C ILE A 98 -4.73 3.39 19.80
N SER A 99 -3.75 2.64 20.30
CA SER A 99 -2.90 3.12 21.40
C SER A 99 -1.72 3.91 20.86
N GLU A 100 -1.04 3.38 19.85
CA GLU A 100 0.15 3.99 19.25
C GLU A 100 0.37 3.49 17.81
N VAL A 101 1.14 4.28 17.04
CA VAL A 101 1.62 3.88 15.71
C VAL A 101 3.13 3.68 15.76
N ARG A 102 3.58 2.48 15.40
CA ARG A 102 5.00 2.12 15.31
C ARG A 102 5.48 2.03 13.88
N GLU A 103 6.67 2.55 13.63
CA GLU A 103 7.35 2.33 12.36
C GLU A 103 7.96 0.91 12.29
N VAL A 104 7.76 0.24 11.16
CA VAL A 104 8.32 -1.09 10.89
C VAL A 104 9.65 -0.95 10.15
N THR A 105 10.74 -1.24 10.84
CA THR A 105 12.13 -1.17 10.36
C THR A 105 12.38 -2.03 9.11
N SER A 106 11.68 -3.16 8.98
CA SER A 106 11.88 -4.12 7.89
C SER A 106 11.19 -3.75 6.56
N GLY A 107 10.55 -2.58 6.42
CA GLY A 107 9.84 -2.30 5.18
C GLY A 107 9.13 -0.95 5.04
N THR A 108 9.54 0.08 5.79
CA THR A 108 8.85 1.40 5.80
C THR A 108 7.34 1.27 6.04
N GLY A 109 6.92 0.29 6.83
CA GLY A 109 5.52 0.07 7.18
C GLY A 109 5.13 0.83 8.44
N LEU A 110 3.83 1.01 8.67
CA LEU A 110 3.25 1.58 9.87
C LEU A 110 2.34 0.53 10.51
N ALA A 111 2.66 0.11 11.72
CA ALA A 111 1.88 -0.83 12.52
C ALA A 111 1.03 -0.05 13.53
N PHE A 112 -0.27 -0.29 13.52
CA PHE A 112 -1.22 0.35 14.44
C PHE A 112 -1.51 -0.60 15.59
N LEU A 113 -1.13 -0.23 16.81
CA LEU A 113 -1.31 -1.10 17.96
C LEU A 113 -2.68 -0.88 18.60
N PRO A 114 -3.38 -1.96 19.00
CA PRO A 114 -4.67 -1.85 19.65
C PRO A 114 -4.52 -1.21 21.03
N LYS A 115 -5.55 -0.50 21.47
CA LYS A 115 -5.70 -0.01 22.84
C LYS A 115 -6.53 -1.02 23.64
N GLY A 116 -5.94 -1.60 24.68
CA GLY A 116 -6.61 -2.61 25.51
C GLY A 116 -6.93 -3.89 24.72
N SER A 117 -8.20 -4.29 24.71
CA SER A 117 -8.70 -5.49 24.02
C SER A 117 -9.33 -5.20 22.65
N ALA A 118 -9.05 -4.04 22.04
CA ALA A 118 -9.60 -3.69 20.74
C ALA A 118 -9.10 -4.66 19.65
N GLU A 119 -10.01 -5.18 18.83
CA GLU A 119 -9.66 -6.04 17.70
C GLU A 119 -9.50 -5.19 16.43
N LEU A 120 -8.26 -5.05 15.98
CA LEU A 120 -7.98 -4.32 14.74
C LEU A 120 -8.21 -5.22 13.51
N PRO A 121 -8.84 -4.72 12.43
CA PRO A 121 -9.02 -5.46 11.20
C PRO A 121 -7.71 -5.65 10.44
N ALA A 122 -7.62 -6.74 9.68
CA ALA A 122 -6.45 -7.04 8.87
C ALA A 122 -6.49 -6.31 7.53
N PHE A 123 -5.65 -5.29 7.36
CA PHE A 123 -5.58 -4.55 6.09
C PHE A 123 -4.85 -5.31 4.99
N ALA A 124 -5.56 -6.11 4.20
CA ALA A 124 -5.00 -6.81 3.04
C ALA A 124 -5.58 -6.22 1.74
N PRO A 125 -4.90 -5.25 1.09
CA PRO A 125 -5.30 -4.89 -0.26
C PRO A 125 -5.26 -6.17 -1.10
N VAL A 126 -6.28 -6.39 -1.94
CA VAL A 126 -6.58 -7.62 -2.73
C VAL A 126 -5.53 -7.92 -3.83
N LEU A 127 -4.26 -7.76 -3.48
CA LEU A 127 -3.07 -7.95 -4.29
C LEU A 127 -2.33 -9.23 -3.92
N LEU A 128 -2.60 -9.80 -2.74
CA LEU A 128 -1.99 -11.05 -2.31
C LEU A 128 -3.03 -12.18 -2.36
N PRO A 129 -2.76 -13.30 -3.04
CA PRO A 129 -3.62 -14.49 -3.04
C PRO A 129 -3.66 -15.21 -1.67
N ALA A 130 -2.92 -14.71 -0.67
CA ALA A 130 -2.96 -15.22 0.69
C ALA A 130 -4.24 -14.75 1.40
N GLY A 131 -5.06 -15.69 1.88
CA GLY A 131 -6.30 -15.39 2.59
C GLY A 131 -6.09 -14.45 3.78
N ALA A 132 -7.05 -13.54 4.01
CA ALA A 132 -6.98 -12.47 5.01
C ALA A 132 -6.58 -12.98 6.41
N LYS A 133 -7.09 -14.15 6.83
CA LYS A 133 -6.77 -14.77 8.13
C LYS A 133 -5.29 -15.16 8.26
N GLY A 134 -4.68 -15.67 7.19
CA GLY A 134 -3.27 -16.06 7.19
C GLY A 134 -2.34 -14.84 7.24
N LEU A 135 -2.71 -13.76 6.54
CA LEU A 135 -1.99 -12.49 6.60
C LEU A 135 -2.14 -11.81 7.96
N ALA A 136 -3.36 -11.80 8.52
CA ALA A 136 -3.64 -11.29 9.86
C ALA A 136 -2.75 -12.00 10.88
N ARG A 137 -2.76 -13.34 10.90
CA ARG A 137 -1.95 -14.15 11.80
C ARG A 137 -0.46 -13.84 11.67
N ARG A 138 0.09 -13.85 10.45
CA ARG A 138 1.52 -13.57 10.23
C ARG A 138 1.94 -12.17 10.66
N ARG A 139 1.07 -11.17 10.46
CA ARG A 139 1.35 -9.79 10.87
C ARG A 139 1.22 -9.61 12.36
N THR A 140 0.22 -10.22 13.00
CA THR A 140 0.11 -10.25 14.46
C THR A 140 1.32 -10.94 15.09
N GLU A 141 1.74 -12.10 14.56
CA GLU A 141 2.94 -12.81 15.03
C GLU A 141 4.22 -11.97 14.86
N ARG A 142 4.31 -11.14 13.81
CA ARG A 142 5.52 -10.38 13.48
C ARG A 142 5.57 -8.97 14.07
N PHE A 143 4.43 -8.32 14.23
CA PHE A 143 4.31 -6.90 14.56
C PHE A 143 3.36 -6.63 15.73
N GLY A 144 2.76 -7.66 16.33
CA GLY A 144 1.81 -7.54 17.44
C GLY A 144 0.41 -7.03 17.04
N THR A 145 0.18 -6.75 15.76
CA THR A 145 -1.09 -6.24 15.24
C THR A 145 -1.36 -6.73 13.81
N PRO A 146 -2.62 -7.00 13.46
CA PRO A 146 -3.00 -7.31 12.09
C PRO A 146 -3.11 -6.06 11.19
N LEU A 147 -3.27 -4.87 11.78
CA LEU A 147 -3.40 -3.61 11.06
C LEU A 147 -2.03 -2.99 10.78
N VAL A 148 -1.44 -3.42 9.67
CA VAL A 148 -0.15 -2.91 9.17
C VAL A 148 -0.34 -2.31 7.80
N ILE A 149 -0.02 -1.03 7.68
CA ILE A 149 -0.10 -0.26 6.44
C ILE A 149 1.29 -0.12 5.83
N TYR A 150 1.40 -0.34 4.52
CA TYR A 150 2.63 -0.09 3.77
C TYR A 150 2.40 1.07 2.81
N PRO A 151 2.98 2.27 3.07
CA PRO A 151 2.84 3.47 2.22
C PRO A 151 3.17 3.19 0.76
N ARG A 152 4.23 2.42 0.48
CA ARG A 152 4.61 1.99 -0.88
C ARG A 152 3.52 1.18 -1.59
N ALA A 153 2.74 0.40 -0.84
CA ALA A 153 1.61 -0.35 -1.38
C ALA A 153 0.36 0.52 -1.56
N LEU A 154 0.38 1.76 -1.10
CA LEU A 154 -0.77 2.67 -1.03
C LEU A 154 -0.57 3.96 -1.86
N ASP A 155 0.46 4.03 -2.70
CA ASP A 155 0.76 5.21 -3.53
C ASP A 155 0.79 6.52 -2.70
N THR A 156 1.20 6.43 -1.43
CA THR A 156 1.28 7.54 -0.49
C THR A 156 2.63 7.52 0.23
N SER A 157 3.06 8.67 0.75
CA SER A 157 4.27 8.75 1.57
C SER A 157 3.99 8.38 3.02
N LYS A 158 5.02 7.89 3.73
CA LYS A 158 4.94 7.60 5.16
C LYS A 158 4.60 8.87 5.93
N GLU A 159 5.23 9.97 5.55
CA GLU A 159 5.10 11.28 6.17
C GLU A 159 3.66 11.81 6.04
N ALA A 160 2.98 11.54 4.92
CA ALA A 160 1.58 11.92 4.75
C ALA A 160 0.65 11.15 5.69
N ILE A 161 0.90 9.85 5.90
CA ILE A 161 0.11 9.04 6.85
C ILE A 161 0.39 9.48 8.28
N VAL A 162 1.66 9.64 8.66
CA VAL A 162 2.07 10.07 10.01
C VAL A 162 1.53 11.48 10.31
N ALA A 163 1.62 12.40 9.34
CA ALA A 163 1.06 13.75 9.48
C ALA A 163 -0.47 13.75 9.56
N ALA A 164 -1.17 12.80 8.94
CA ALA A 164 -2.61 12.65 9.08
C ALA A 164 -2.98 12.09 10.47
N VAL A 165 -2.33 11.03 10.91
CA VAL A 165 -2.53 10.41 12.23
C VAL A 165 -2.18 11.38 13.37
N GLY A 166 -1.08 12.13 13.23
CA GLY A 166 -0.61 13.07 14.24
C GLY A 166 -1.60 14.22 14.52
N ARG A 167 -2.49 14.57 13.59
CA ARG A 167 -3.56 15.56 13.83
C ARG A 167 -4.55 15.11 14.90
N TYR A 168 -4.67 13.81 15.12
CA TYR A 168 -5.62 13.21 16.06
C TYR A 168 -4.97 12.83 17.41
N GLY A 169 -3.73 13.26 17.66
CA GLY A 169 -3.07 13.10 18.95
C GLY A 169 -2.60 11.68 19.27
N ILE A 170 -2.54 10.79 18.26
CA ILE A 170 -2.01 9.44 18.45
C ILE A 170 -0.48 9.48 18.51
N PRO A 171 0.15 8.88 19.55
CA PRO A 171 1.60 8.85 19.66
C PRO A 171 2.22 8.06 18.50
N TYR A 172 3.25 8.64 17.89
CA TYR A 172 4.05 8.02 16.84
C TYR A 172 5.43 7.65 17.41
N ALA A 173 5.71 6.35 17.48
CA ALA A 173 7.02 5.84 17.81
C ALA A 173 7.80 5.60 16.49
N GLY A 174 8.71 6.52 16.19
CA GLY A 174 9.66 6.38 15.09
C GLY A 174 10.58 5.17 15.30
N ALA A 175 11.27 4.76 14.24
CA ALA A 175 12.20 3.62 14.26
C ALA A 175 13.33 3.72 15.32
N GLU A 176 13.49 4.86 15.97
CA GLU A 176 14.53 5.16 16.97
C GLU A 176 14.21 4.70 18.41
N SER A 177 12.99 4.24 18.71
CA SER A 177 12.61 3.89 20.10
C SER A 177 12.63 2.40 20.43
N ALA A 178 13.05 1.52 19.51
CA ALA A 178 13.16 0.09 19.80
C ALA A 178 14.47 -0.29 20.54
N GLU A 179 15.47 0.58 20.55
CA GLU A 179 16.77 0.31 21.21
C GLU A 179 16.82 0.76 22.68
N ALA A 180 15.83 1.55 23.14
CA ALA A 180 15.75 2.04 24.53
C ALA A 180 14.85 1.19 25.46
N ALA A 181 14.20 0.14 24.95
CA ALA A 181 13.28 -0.69 25.73
C ALA A 181 13.83 -2.11 26.04
N ILE A 182 15.10 -2.37 25.70
CA ILE A 182 15.82 -3.59 26.06
C ILE A 182 17.07 -3.18 26.85
N THR A 183 16.88 -2.65 28.05
CA THR A 183 17.94 -2.56 29.07
C THR A 183 17.38 -3.09 30.38
#